data_AF-A0A2T3LF89-F1
#
_entry.id   AF-A0A2T3LF89-F1
#
_cell.length_a   1.000
_cell.length_b   1.000
_cell.length_c   1.000
_cell.angle_alpha   90.00
_cell.angle_beta   90.00
_cell.angle_gamma   90.00
#
_symmetry.space_group_name_H-M   'P 1'
#
loop_
_entity.id
_entity.type
_entity.pdbx_description
1 polymer ?
#
loop_
_entity_poly.entity_id
_entity_poly.type
_entity_poly.pdbx_seq_one_letter_code
_entity_poly.pdbx_strand_id
1 'polypeptide(L)'
;MSRNHDIRKLLFVDKPLVVNPRLASEIGLNEAIVLQQISYWIDRAQYEYEGKAWMHKTADEWEVEFPFWSIPTIRRVLKSLEKSKYIKSDRLSWKFFSNKMDQTAWYSLCSPCDQVDNMQESQQEIAGDQLAHFTCDQSAHFTCDQSAHFTSDQIDHLLTENTTENTTETTELFSSQNSSADNLKPNAVIQTPLGKKWGRADDLTTAQWIHKRVLEVNPVAPDPNWCEWANDIRLMNQSKKYSYRDICDLFNFANKHHFWAENIQCPKKLRKQWDTLTAQMGTNKPVRQGEIDIYSKDWADNGLGM
;
A
#
# COMPACT_ATOMS: atom_id res chain seq x y z
N MET A 1 -29.86 20.10 -19.54
CA MET A 1 -30.00 18.74 -20.10
C MET A 1 -29.05 18.59 -21.29
N SER A 2 -27.79 18.17 -21.08
CA SER A 2 -26.86 17.86 -22.18
C SER A 2 -25.64 17.03 -21.74
N ARG A 3 -25.79 16.14 -20.74
CA ARG A 3 -24.70 15.23 -20.30
C ARG A 3 -24.84 13.80 -20.84
N ASN A 4 -26.05 13.38 -21.22
CA ASN A 4 -26.32 11.99 -21.57
C ASN A 4 -25.98 11.62 -23.03
N HIS A 5 -25.87 12.59 -23.94
CA HIS A 5 -25.54 12.31 -25.34
C HIS A 5 -24.05 11.94 -25.53
N ASP A 6 -23.19 12.33 -24.59
CA ASP A 6 -21.73 12.17 -24.69
C ASP A 6 -21.25 10.85 -24.08
N ILE A 7 -21.89 10.38 -23.00
CA ILE A 7 -21.50 9.15 -22.31
C ILE A 7 -21.65 7.91 -23.21
N ARG A 8 -22.68 7.88 -24.07
CA ARG A 8 -22.87 6.77 -25.02
C ARG A 8 -21.75 6.65 -26.05
N LYS A 9 -21.08 7.76 -26.39
CA LYS A 9 -19.89 7.75 -27.26
C LYS A 9 -18.65 7.22 -26.51
N LEU A 10 -18.58 7.43 -25.20
CA LEU A 10 -17.52 6.89 -24.33
C LEU A 10 -17.65 5.39 -24.03
N LEU A 11 -18.79 4.76 -24.34
CA LEU A 11 -18.98 3.31 -24.15
C LEU A 11 -18.09 2.48 -25.09
N PHE A 12 -17.70 3.04 -26.23
CA PHE A 12 -16.90 2.36 -27.24
C PHE A 12 -15.57 3.11 -27.40
N VAL A 13 -14.66 2.87 -26.45
CA VAL A 13 -13.28 3.38 -26.52
C VAL A 13 -12.49 2.50 -27.50
N ASP A 14 -11.62 3.11 -28.32
CA ASP A 14 -10.76 2.39 -29.28
C ASP A 14 -9.88 1.30 -28.61
N LYS A 15 -9.63 1.43 -27.30
CA LYS A 15 -8.89 0.48 -26.46
C LYS A 15 -9.53 0.35 -25.08
N PRO A 16 -10.55 -0.50 -24.91
CA PRO A 16 -11.16 -0.69 -23.61
C PRO A 16 -10.20 -1.43 -22.67
N LEU A 17 -10.20 -1.04 -21.38
CA LEU A 17 -9.51 -1.81 -20.35
C LEU A 17 -10.27 -3.12 -20.15
N VAL A 18 -9.65 -4.23 -20.55
CA VAL A 18 -10.18 -5.58 -20.32
C VAL A 18 -9.85 -5.97 -18.89
N VAL A 19 -10.84 -6.47 -18.16
CA VAL A 19 -10.68 -7.01 -16.81
C VAL A 19 -11.22 -8.42 -16.79
N ASN A 20 -10.39 -9.38 -16.40
CA ASN A 20 -10.83 -10.74 -16.14
C ASN A 20 -11.50 -10.82 -14.75
N PRO A 21 -12.82 -11.11 -14.66
CA PRO A 21 -13.53 -11.14 -13.38
C PRO A 21 -12.99 -12.21 -12.42
N ARG A 22 -12.53 -13.35 -12.95
CA ARG A 22 -11.95 -14.42 -12.13
C ARG A 22 -10.63 -13.96 -11.51
N LEU A 23 -9.76 -13.33 -12.31
CA LEU A 23 -8.52 -12.75 -11.80
C LEU A 23 -8.82 -11.68 -10.73
N ALA A 24 -9.76 -10.78 -11.01
CA ALA A 24 -10.16 -9.74 -10.08
C ALA A 24 -10.71 -10.30 -8.75
N SER A 25 -11.41 -11.45 -8.80
CA SER A 25 -11.89 -12.13 -7.60
C SER A 25 -10.78 -12.76 -6.77
N GLU A 26 -9.68 -13.17 -7.41
CA GLU A 26 -8.56 -13.85 -6.74
C GLU A 26 -7.55 -12.86 -6.14
N ILE A 27 -7.23 -11.77 -6.85
CA ILE A 27 -6.14 -10.85 -6.44
C ILE A 27 -6.59 -9.43 -6.12
N GLY A 28 -7.86 -9.10 -6.39
CA GLY A 28 -8.41 -7.75 -6.28
C GLY A 28 -8.53 -7.05 -7.64
N LEU A 29 -9.56 -6.21 -7.77
CA LEU A 29 -9.89 -5.52 -9.02
C LEU A 29 -8.74 -4.63 -9.53
N ASN A 30 -8.16 -3.83 -8.65
CA ASN A 30 -7.13 -2.87 -9.04
C ASN A 30 -5.85 -3.58 -9.48
N GLU A 31 -5.44 -4.58 -8.70
CA GLU A 31 -4.31 -5.47 -8.98
C GLU A 31 -4.51 -6.19 -10.32
N ALA A 32 -5.70 -6.74 -10.58
CA ALA A 32 -6.02 -7.42 -11.84
C ALA A 32 -5.92 -6.50 -13.05
N ILE A 33 -6.45 -5.28 -12.97
CA ILE A 33 -6.36 -4.29 -14.05
C ILE A 33 -4.89 -3.97 -14.39
N VAL A 34 -4.08 -3.65 -13.37
CA VAL A 34 -2.67 -3.30 -13.58
C VAL A 34 -1.88 -4.49 -14.09
N LEU A 35 -2.08 -5.68 -13.51
CA LEU A 35 -1.39 -6.89 -13.93
C LEU A 35 -1.71 -7.25 -15.38
N GLN A 36 -2.97 -7.15 -15.78
CA GLN A 36 -3.41 -7.40 -17.15
C GLN A 36 -2.79 -6.39 -18.13
N GLN A 37 -2.69 -5.12 -17.73
CA GLN A 37 -2.03 -4.10 -18.55
C GLN A 37 -0.52 -4.36 -18.67
N ILE A 38 0.15 -4.79 -17.59
CA ILE A 38 1.57 -5.20 -17.63
C ILE A 38 1.78 -6.37 -18.60
N SER A 39 0.93 -7.40 -18.51
CA SER A 39 0.99 -8.55 -19.43
C SER A 39 0.88 -8.12 -20.89
N TYR A 40 -0.08 -7.25 -21.20
CA TYR A 40 -0.26 -6.72 -22.56
C TYR A 40 0.98 -5.99 -23.09
N TRP A 41 1.68 -5.24 -22.22
CA TRP A 41 2.89 -4.52 -22.61
C TRP A 41 4.10 -5.45 -22.76
N ILE A 42 4.21 -6.49 -21.94
CA ILE A 42 5.29 -7.48 -22.01
C ILE A 42 5.23 -8.27 -23.33
N ASP A 43 4.03 -8.67 -23.77
CA ASP A 43 3.85 -9.38 -25.05
C ASP A 43 4.33 -8.57 -26.27
N ARG A 44 4.45 -7.24 -26.11
CA ARG A 44 4.89 -6.31 -27.15
C ARG A 44 6.29 -5.75 -26.89
N ALA A 45 6.88 -6.03 -25.74
CA ALA A 45 8.17 -5.49 -25.36
C ALA A 45 9.28 -6.22 -26.13
N GLN A 46 10.31 -5.46 -26.56
CA GLN A 46 11.48 -6.01 -27.24
C GLN A 46 12.68 -6.19 -26.29
N TYR A 47 12.47 -5.98 -24.99
CA TYR A 47 13.54 -5.99 -24.00
C TYR A 47 13.54 -7.30 -23.24
N GLU A 48 14.56 -8.11 -23.48
CA GLU A 48 14.77 -9.38 -22.79
C GLU A 48 16.00 -9.29 -21.89
N TYR A 49 15.85 -9.69 -20.64
CA TYR A 49 16.91 -9.74 -19.66
C TYR A 49 16.70 -10.96 -18.74
N GLU A 50 17.75 -11.78 -18.60
CA GLU A 50 17.73 -13.04 -17.85
C GLU A 50 16.63 -14.02 -18.31
N GLY A 51 16.44 -14.13 -19.63
CA GLY A 51 15.43 -15.02 -20.22
C GLY A 51 13.99 -14.58 -19.97
N LYS A 52 13.78 -13.32 -19.58
CA LYS A 52 12.45 -12.75 -19.30
C LYS A 52 12.25 -11.49 -20.10
N ALA A 53 11.03 -11.30 -20.59
CA ALA A 53 10.60 -10.05 -21.19
C ALA A 53 10.28 -9.01 -20.11
N TRP A 54 10.77 -7.79 -20.31
CA TRP A 54 10.59 -6.67 -19.41
C TRP A 54 9.93 -5.50 -20.14
N MET A 55 9.00 -4.85 -19.47
CA MET A 55 8.49 -3.54 -19.89
C MET A 55 9.01 -2.46 -18.96
N HIS A 56 9.19 -1.24 -19.45
CA HIS A 56 9.51 -0.09 -18.61
C HIS A 56 8.43 0.97 -18.76
N LYS A 57 8.11 1.65 -17.66
CA LYS A 57 7.16 2.76 -17.68
C LYS A 57 7.37 3.69 -16.50
N THR A 58 7.36 4.98 -16.80
CA THR A 58 7.46 6.06 -15.82
C THR A 58 6.14 6.22 -15.07
N ALA A 59 6.18 6.93 -13.94
CA ALA A 59 4.98 7.23 -13.16
C ALA A 59 3.94 8.05 -13.95
N ASP A 60 4.42 8.96 -14.80
CA ASP A 60 3.57 9.85 -15.60
C ASP A 60 2.92 9.07 -16.76
N GLU A 61 3.65 8.17 -17.42
CA GLU A 61 3.09 7.28 -18.44
C GLU A 61 2.03 6.33 -17.87
N TRP A 62 2.18 5.91 -16.61
CA TRP A 62 1.15 5.13 -15.92
C TRP A 62 -0.13 5.94 -15.66
N GLU A 63 -0.01 7.23 -15.34
CA GLU A 63 -1.15 8.14 -15.14
C GLU A 63 -1.93 8.38 -16.43
N VAL A 64 -1.25 8.43 -17.58
CA VAL A 64 -1.91 8.51 -18.90
C VAL A 64 -2.81 7.30 -19.18
N GLU A 65 -2.43 6.12 -18.69
CA GLU A 65 -3.16 4.86 -18.95
C GLU A 65 -4.27 4.61 -17.95
N PHE A 66 -4.06 5.10 -16.73
CA PHE A 66 -5.05 5.06 -15.66
C PHE A 66 -5.39 6.49 -15.22
N PRO A 67 -6.03 7.30 -16.09
CA PRO A 67 -6.33 8.71 -15.79
C PRO A 67 -7.35 8.87 -14.65
N PHE A 68 -7.98 7.78 -14.24
CA PHE A 68 -8.90 7.72 -13.10
C PHE A 68 -8.20 7.37 -11.77
N TRP A 69 -6.89 7.13 -11.77
CA TRP A 69 -6.10 6.88 -10.57
C TRP A 69 -4.96 7.88 -10.42
N SER A 70 -4.71 8.30 -9.18
CA SER A 70 -3.55 9.11 -8.86
C SER A 70 -2.27 8.28 -8.87
N ILE A 71 -1.13 8.91 -9.19
CA ILE A 71 0.20 8.27 -9.15
C ILE A 71 0.46 7.47 -7.84
N PRO A 72 0.13 7.98 -6.63
CA PRO A 72 0.30 7.21 -5.40
C PRO A 72 -0.53 5.92 -5.34
N THR A 73 -1.73 5.92 -5.95
CA THR A 73 -2.61 4.75 -6.03
C THR A 73 -1.96 3.69 -6.92
N ILE A 74 -1.49 4.09 -8.10
CA ILE A 74 -0.80 3.19 -9.04
C ILE A 74 0.44 2.58 -8.38
N ARG A 75 1.28 3.40 -7.73
CA ARG A 75 2.45 2.93 -6.98
C ARG A 75 2.09 1.95 -5.87
N ARG A 76 0.94 2.13 -5.21
CA ARG A 76 0.46 1.21 -4.17
C ARG A 76 0.07 -0.14 -4.76
N VAL A 77 -0.63 -0.14 -5.90
CA VAL A 77 -1.04 -1.37 -6.60
C VAL A 77 0.18 -2.14 -7.11
N LEU A 78 1.14 -1.46 -7.75
CA LEU A 78 2.39 -2.09 -8.21
C LEU A 78 3.17 -2.76 -7.07
N LYS A 79 3.29 -2.09 -5.92
CA LYS A 79 3.91 -2.68 -4.72
C LYS A 79 3.12 -3.87 -4.16
N SER A 80 1.79 -3.84 -4.28
CA SER A 80 0.91 -4.95 -3.90
C SER A 80 1.21 -6.18 -4.76
N LEU A 81 1.28 -5.99 -6.08
CA LEU A 81 1.59 -7.05 -7.06
C LEU A 81 2.99 -7.64 -6.87
N GLU A 82 3.98 -6.80 -6.60
CA GLU A 82 5.36 -7.23 -6.31
C GLU A 82 5.42 -8.08 -5.03
N LYS A 83 4.74 -7.63 -3.97
CA LYS A 83 4.67 -8.36 -2.71
C LYS A 83 3.99 -9.73 -2.87
N SER A 84 2.95 -9.80 -3.69
CA SER A 84 2.25 -11.04 -4.02
C SER A 84 3.00 -11.90 -5.03
N LYS A 85 4.21 -11.49 -5.46
CA LYS A 85 5.09 -12.18 -6.39
C LYS A 85 4.48 -12.43 -7.78
N TYR A 86 3.53 -11.61 -8.21
CA TYR A 86 3.00 -11.67 -9.58
C TYR A 86 3.89 -10.94 -10.58
N ILE A 87 4.59 -9.90 -10.10
CA ILE A 87 5.54 -9.14 -10.91
C ILE A 87 6.87 -9.00 -10.18
N LYS A 88 7.96 -8.85 -10.93
CA LYS A 88 9.24 -8.38 -10.42
C LYS A 88 9.47 -6.95 -10.89
N SER A 89 10.05 -6.11 -10.03
CA SER A 89 10.43 -4.74 -10.39
C SER A 89 11.94 -4.55 -10.29
N ASP A 90 12.54 -3.86 -11.25
CA ASP A 90 13.98 -3.58 -11.25
C ASP A 90 14.30 -2.25 -11.99
N ARG A 91 15.56 -1.82 -11.96
CA ARG A 91 16.09 -0.63 -12.62
C ARG A 91 17.07 -1.06 -13.71
N LEU A 92 16.54 -1.45 -14.86
CA LEU A 92 17.34 -1.95 -15.98
C LEU A 92 17.65 -0.86 -17.02
N SER A 93 17.40 0.42 -16.72
CA SER A 93 17.64 1.51 -17.68
C SER A 93 19.09 1.54 -18.15
N TRP A 94 20.06 1.33 -17.24
CA TRP A 94 21.49 1.25 -17.58
C TRP A 94 21.86 0.13 -18.58
N LYS A 95 21.04 -0.92 -18.67
CA LYS A 95 21.31 -2.10 -19.50
C LYS A 95 20.87 -1.86 -20.94
N PHE A 96 19.73 -1.19 -21.13
CA PHE A 96 19.11 -0.97 -22.45
C PHE A 96 19.31 0.47 -22.97
N PHE A 97 19.56 1.42 -22.07
CA PHE A 97 19.80 2.82 -22.38
C PHE A 97 21.12 3.27 -21.75
N SER A 98 21.93 4.06 -22.48
CA SER A 98 23.24 4.52 -22.00
C SER A 98 23.17 5.52 -20.83
N ASN A 99 21.97 5.91 -20.40
CA ASN A 99 21.75 6.88 -19.34
C ASN A 99 21.62 6.19 -17.97
N LYS A 100 22.67 6.26 -17.15
CA LYS A 100 22.71 5.66 -15.80
C LYS A 100 21.91 6.43 -14.75
N MET A 101 21.44 7.65 -15.05
CA MET A 101 20.66 8.46 -14.10
C MET A 101 19.15 8.21 -14.20
N ASP A 102 18.68 7.52 -15.23
CA ASP A 102 17.28 7.22 -15.39
C ASP A 102 16.84 6.14 -14.39
N GLN A 103 15.94 6.53 -13.48
CA GLN A 103 15.38 5.66 -12.45
C GLN A 103 14.04 5.05 -12.85
N THR A 104 13.72 5.02 -14.14
CA THR A 104 12.49 4.40 -14.67
C THR A 104 12.39 2.95 -14.19
N ALA A 105 11.21 2.59 -13.71
CA ALA A 105 10.93 1.27 -13.20
C ALA A 105 10.66 0.30 -14.35
N TRP A 106 11.27 -0.88 -14.27
CA TRP A 106 11.08 -2.00 -15.18
C TRP A 106 10.27 -3.07 -14.47
N TYR A 107 9.37 -3.73 -15.20
CA TYR A 107 8.48 -4.75 -14.69
C TYR A 107 8.53 -6.00 -15.57
N SER A 108 8.58 -7.17 -14.95
CA SER A 108 8.42 -8.47 -15.61
C SER A 108 7.38 -9.32 -14.89
N LEU A 109 6.75 -10.25 -15.62
CA LEU A 109 5.87 -11.25 -15.02
C LEU A 109 6.71 -12.33 -14.33
N CYS A 110 6.32 -12.67 -13.11
CA CYS A 110 6.91 -13.80 -12.41
C CYS A 110 6.23 -15.08 -12.91
N SER A 111 6.97 -15.93 -13.62
CA SER A 111 6.49 -17.27 -13.95
C SER A 111 6.66 -18.18 -12.72
N PRO A 112 5.81 -19.22 -12.54
CA PRO A 112 5.93 -20.16 -11.42
C PRO A 112 7.33 -20.81 -11.27
N CYS A 113 8.12 -20.85 -12.35
CA CYS A 113 9.50 -21.37 -12.38
C CYS A 113 10.53 -20.47 -11.65
N ASP A 114 10.18 -19.23 -11.30
CA ASP A 114 11.08 -18.27 -10.64
C ASP A 114 11.18 -18.44 -9.11
N GLN A 115 10.50 -19.44 -8.56
CA GLN A 115 10.50 -19.73 -7.12
C GLN A 115 11.70 -20.57 -6.67
N VAL A 116 12.64 -20.86 -7.57
CA VAL A 116 13.83 -21.69 -7.31
C VAL A 116 15.06 -20.83 -7.02
N ASP A 117 14.95 -19.89 -6.09
CA ASP A 117 16.13 -19.20 -5.53
C ASP A 117 15.89 -18.94 -4.05
N ASN A 118 16.05 -20.00 -3.26
CA ASN A 118 16.56 -19.97 -1.89
C ASN A 118 16.57 -21.40 -1.34
N MET A 119 17.48 -22.23 -1.83
CA MET A 119 18.04 -23.37 -1.11
C MET A 119 19.15 -23.97 -1.97
N GLN A 120 20.40 -23.63 -1.68
CA GLN A 120 21.54 -24.55 -1.74
C GLN A 120 22.83 -23.85 -1.32
N GLU A 121 23.27 -24.12 -0.09
CA GLU A 121 24.66 -24.54 0.10
C GLU A 121 24.73 -25.54 1.25
N SER A 122 24.45 -26.80 0.93
CA SER A 122 25.06 -27.94 1.60
C SER A 122 25.04 -29.09 0.60
N GLN A 123 26.18 -29.27 -0.06
CA GLN A 123 26.47 -30.39 -0.92
C GLN A 123 26.38 -31.69 -0.14
N GLN A 124 25.74 -32.70 -0.73
CA GLN A 124 26.20 -34.08 -0.61
C GLN A 124 25.81 -34.84 -1.89
N GLU A 125 26.85 -35.18 -2.65
CA GLU A 125 26.81 -36.10 -3.79
C GLU A 125 26.31 -37.47 -3.33
N ILE A 126 25.36 -38.06 -4.06
CA ILE A 126 25.39 -39.50 -4.35
C ILE A 126 24.96 -39.70 -5.81
N ALA A 127 25.87 -40.30 -6.57
CA ALA A 127 25.74 -40.73 -7.94
C ALA A 127 24.81 -41.93 -8.11
N GLY A 128 24.32 -42.11 -9.34
CA GLY A 128 24.07 -43.46 -9.89
C GLY A 128 22.66 -43.69 -10.42
N ASP A 129 22.53 -43.57 -11.74
CA ASP A 129 21.88 -44.55 -12.61
C ASP A 129 20.40 -44.93 -12.36
N GLN A 130 19.50 -44.37 -13.18
CA GLN A 130 18.95 -45.11 -14.33
C GLN A 130 17.91 -44.30 -15.12
N LEU A 131 18.29 -44.03 -16.36
CA LEU A 131 17.43 -43.70 -17.48
C LEU A 131 16.45 -44.86 -17.75
N ALA A 132 15.19 -44.56 -18.07
CA ALA A 132 14.58 -44.89 -19.36
C ALA A 132 13.04 -44.93 -19.31
N HIS A 133 12.44 -44.43 -20.40
CA HIS A 133 11.13 -44.83 -20.94
C HIS A 133 9.91 -44.36 -20.13
N PHE A 134 9.03 -43.51 -20.65
CA PHE A 134 8.16 -43.81 -21.79
C PHE A 134 7.76 -42.56 -22.56
N THR A 135 7.69 -42.69 -23.88
CA THR A 135 7.17 -41.71 -24.82
C THR A 135 5.68 -41.93 -25.11
N CYS A 136 5.09 -40.88 -25.71
CA CYS A 136 4.02 -40.89 -26.72
C CYS A 136 2.55 -41.07 -26.27
N ASP A 137 1.85 -39.93 -26.23
CA ASP A 137 0.78 -39.54 -27.17
C ASP A 137 -0.53 -40.36 -27.30
N GLN A 138 -1.59 -39.61 -27.66
CA GLN A 138 -2.97 -39.99 -28.05
C GLN A 138 -4.05 -40.15 -26.95
N SER A 139 -4.93 -39.14 -26.85
CA SER A 139 -6.29 -39.24 -27.41
C SER A 139 -7.04 -37.91 -27.30
N ALA A 140 -7.38 -37.35 -28.46
CA ALA A 140 -8.33 -36.26 -28.64
C ALA A 140 -9.77 -36.79 -28.69
N HIS A 141 -10.72 -35.83 -28.55
CA HIS A 141 -12.17 -35.89 -28.78
C HIS A 141 -13.08 -36.44 -27.66
N PHE A 142 -13.94 -35.57 -27.10
CA PHE A 142 -15.35 -35.48 -27.55
C PHE A 142 -16.05 -34.16 -27.09
N THR A 143 -16.35 -33.32 -28.09
CA THR A 143 -17.43 -32.33 -28.33
C THR A 143 -18.18 -31.57 -27.22
N CYS A 144 -18.32 -30.26 -27.49
CA CYS A 144 -19.39 -29.35 -27.08
C CYS A 144 -20.73 -29.73 -27.75
N ASP A 145 -21.81 -29.87 -26.97
CA ASP A 145 -23.11 -29.21 -27.23
C ASP A 145 -24.14 -29.58 -26.15
N GLN A 146 -24.73 -28.56 -25.52
CA GLN A 146 -26.18 -28.42 -25.31
C GLN A 146 -26.45 -27.13 -24.52
N SER A 147 -26.89 -26.11 -25.26
CA SER A 147 -27.59 -24.95 -24.72
C SER A 147 -29.09 -25.16 -24.97
N ALA A 148 -29.90 -25.00 -23.92
CA ALA A 148 -31.25 -24.45 -23.95
C ALA A 148 -31.88 -24.62 -22.56
N HIS A 149 -32.06 -23.50 -21.84
CA HIS A 149 -33.35 -23.05 -21.29
C HIS A 149 -33.08 -22.00 -20.21
N PHE A 150 -33.04 -20.74 -20.67
CA PHE A 150 -33.39 -19.59 -19.85
C PHE A 150 -34.91 -19.55 -19.75
N THR A 151 -35.45 -19.45 -18.54
CA THR A 151 -36.77 -18.85 -18.31
C THR A 151 -36.57 -17.54 -17.56
N SER A 152 -37.05 -16.48 -18.22
CA SER A 152 -37.33 -15.16 -17.67
C SER A 152 -38.20 -15.27 -16.41
N ASP A 153 -38.10 -14.27 -15.53
CA ASP A 153 -39.08 -13.89 -14.50
C ASP A 153 -38.62 -13.93 -13.02
N GLN A 154 -37.33 -13.72 -12.71
CA GLN A 154 -36.91 -13.27 -11.36
C GLN A 154 -35.74 -12.25 -11.38
N ILE A 155 -35.65 -11.39 -12.41
CA ILE A 155 -34.74 -10.23 -12.43
C ILE A 155 -35.57 -8.96 -12.23
N ASP A 156 -36.24 -8.85 -11.08
CA ASP A 156 -37.06 -7.67 -10.78
C ASP A 156 -36.91 -7.17 -9.34
N HIS A 157 -35.76 -7.43 -8.69
CA HIS A 157 -35.53 -6.83 -7.37
C HIS A 157 -34.09 -6.44 -6.99
N LEU A 158 -33.14 -6.38 -7.95
CA LEU A 158 -31.72 -6.12 -7.65
C LEU A 158 -31.18 -4.76 -8.13
N LEU A 159 -32.05 -3.78 -8.39
CA LEU A 159 -31.61 -2.40 -8.66
C LEU A 159 -32.47 -1.39 -7.91
N THR A 160 -32.16 -1.14 -6.64
CA THR A 160 -32.47 0.14 -5.99
C THR A 160 -31.43 0.45 -4.92
N GLU A 161 -30.60 1.46 -5.23
CA GLU A 161 -30.06 2.49 -4.35
C GLU A 161 -29.18 2.13 -3.13
N ASN A 162 -27.89 2.48 -3.28
CA ASN A 162 -27.14 3.46 -2.47
C ASN A 162 -27.43 3.63 -0.96
N THR A 163 -26.31 3.61 -0.23
CA THR A 163 -25.92 4.42 0.96
C THR A 163 -26.11 3.83 2.37
N THR A 164 -24.97 3.75 3.07
CA THR A 164 -24.69 3.95 4.52
C THR A 164 -25.23 2.98 5.60
N GLU A 165 -24.25 2.41 6.30
CA GLU A 165 -24.11 2.22 7.77
C GLU A 165 -24.93 1.18 8.57
N ASN A 166 -24.18 0.54 9.50
CA ASN A 166 -24.57 -0.18 10.73
C ASN A 166 -25.05 -1.64 10.55
N THR A 167 -24.79 -2.63 11.40
CA THR A 167 -24.01 -2.84 12.64
C THR A 167 -24.09 -4.36 12.90
N THR A 168 -22.97 -4.93 13.35
CA THR A 168 -22.73 -6.15 14.17
C THR A 168 -23.69 -7.37 14.18
N GLU A 169 -23.05 -8.55 14.26
CA GLU A 169 -23.56 -9.89 14.66
C GLU A 169 -24.33 -10.61 13.53
N THR A 170 -24.14 -11.88 13.15
CA THR A 170 -23.68 -13.15 13.76
C THR A 170 -23.55 -14.08 12.51
N THR A 171 -22.69 -15.07 12.33
CA THR A 171 -22.31 -16.21 13.16
C THR A 171 -21.16 -16.90 12.45
N GLU A 172 -20.23 -17.38 13.26
CA GLU A 172 -19.19 -18.34 12.96
C GLU A 172 -19.69 -19.52 12.10
N LEU A 173 -18.80 -20.06 11.26
CA LEU A 173 -18.42 -21.47 11.22
C LEU A 173 -17.65 -21.71 9.92
N PHE A 174 -16.32 -21.74 10.01
CA PHE A 174 -15.44 -22.75 9.43
C PHE A 174 -14.01 -22.45 9.90
N SER A 175 -13.67 -23.07 11.02
CA SER A 175 -12.35 -23.05 11.63
C SER A 175 -11.40 -23.91 10.80
N SER A 176 -10.30 -23.33 10.37
CA SER A 176 -9.08 -24.08 10.05
C SER A 176 -7.95 -23.49 10.89
N GLN A 177 -7.43 -24.37 11.75
CA GLN A 177 -6.52 -24.08 12.84
C GLN A 177 -5.18 -23.49 12.36
N ASN A 178 -4.72 -22.46 13.05
CA ASN A 178 -3.32 -22.35 13.53
C ASN A 178 -3.16 -21.16 14.51
N SER A 179 -2.73 -21.49 15.74
CA SER A 179 -2.05 -20.66 16.76
C SER A 179 -2.55 -19.22 17.01
N SER A 180 -3.79 -19.05 17.50
CA SER A 180 -4.32 -17.72 17.86
C SER A 180 -4.04 -17.28 19.32
N ALA A 181 -3.59 -18.17 20.21
CA ALA A 181 -3.44 -17.87 21.63
C ALA A 181 -2.12 -17.16 22.00
N ASP A 182 -1.04 -17.33 21.21
CA ASP A 182 0.30 -16.80 21.56
C ASP A 182 0.52 -15.32 21.20
N ASN A 183 -0.39 -14.70 20.44
CA ASN A 183 -0.24 -13.32 19.98
C ASN A 183 -1.04 -12.28 20.77
N LEU A 184 -1.91 -12.71 21.68
CA LEU A 184 -2.70 -11.81 22.53
C LEU A 184 -1.80 -11.19 23.61
N LYS A 185 -1.93 -9.88 23.83
CA LYS A 185 -1.08 -9.17 24.79
C LYS A 185 -1.84 -9.02 26.11
N PRO A 186 -1.34 -9.59 27.22
CA PRO A 186 -2.08 -9.64 28.49
C PRO A 186 -2.31 -8.26 29.12
N ASN A 187 -1.51 -7.27 28.74
CA ASN A 187 -1.63 -5.88 29.22
C ASN A 187 -2.31 -4.94 28.20
N ALA A 188 -2.93 -5.48 27.15
CA ALA A 188 -3.65 -4.68 26.16
C ALA A 188 -5.10 -4.47 26.61
N VAL A 189 -5.52 -3.21 26.73
CA VAL A 189 -6.92 -2.84 26.99
C VAL A 189 -7.74 -2.90 25.71
N ILE A 190 -7.10 -2.63 24.56
CA ILE A 190 -7.71 -2.74 23.24
C ILE A 190 -6.76 -3.49 22.32
N GLN A 191 -7.29 -4.47 21.58
CA GLN A 191 -6.53 -5.24 20.60
C GLN A 191 -7.42 -5.75 19.48
N THR A 192 -6.85 -5.91 18.29
CA THR A 192 -7.51 -6.61 17.18
C THR A 192 -7.67 -8.11 17.52
N PRO A 193 -8.65 -8.83 16.92
CA PRO A 193 -8.84 -10.26 17.17
C PRO A 193 -7.58 -11.12 16.92
N LEU A 194 -6.72 -10.70 15.98
CA LEU A 194 -5.44 -11.36 15.67
C LEU A 194 -4.26 -10.86 16.53
N GLY A 195 -4.46 -9.98 17.52
CA GLY A 195 -3.41 -9.41 18.37
C GLY A 195 -2.39 -8.51 17.67
N LYS A 196 -2.52 -8.30 16.34
CA LYS A 196 -1.56 -7.57 15.51
C LYS A 196 -1.42 -6.09 15.87
N LYS A 197 -2.52 -5.44 16.25
CA LYS A 197 -2.54 -4.07 16.77
C LYS A 197 -3.17 -4.09 18.15
N TRP A 198 -2.57 -3.34 19.06
CA TRP A 198 -3.01 -3.30 20.45
C TRP A 198 -2.49 -2.03 21.15
N GLY A 199 -3.14 -1.65 22.24
CA GLY A 199 -2.76 -0.53 23.11
C GLY A 199 -3.09 -0.79 24.58
N ARG A 200 -2.35 -0.13 25.47
CA ARG A 200 -2.57 -0.14 26.93
C ARG A 200 -3.62 0.90 27.33
N ALA A 201 -3.99 0.95 28.61
CA ALA A 201 -4.92 1.94 29.17
C ALA A 201 -4.49 3.39 28.87
N ASP A 202 -3.21 3.70 29.09
CA ASP A 202 -2.66 5.05 28.87
C ASP A 202 -2.66 5.44 27.39
N ASP A 203 -2.39 4.48 26.50
CA ASP A 203 -2.41 4.68 25.05
C ASP A 203 -3.82 5.02 24.56
N LEU A 204 -4.83 4.31 25.08
CA LEU A 204 -6.24 4.56 24.76
C LEU A 204 -6.70 5.91 25.33
N THR A 205 -6.31 6.24 26.56
CA THR A 205 -6.65 7.52 27.20
C THR A 205 -6.08 8.69 26.39
N THR A 206 -4.83 8.57 25.92
CA THR A 206 -4.19 9.57 25.06
C THR A 206 -4.90 9.65 23.70
N ALA A 207 -5.32 8.51 23.13
CA ALA A 207 -6.08 8.49 21.87
C ALA A 207 -7.41 9.24 21.98
N GLN A 208 -8.16 9.02 23.06
CA GLN A 208 -9.42 9.71 23.35
C GLN A 208 -9.19 11.22 23.54
N TRP A 209 -8.11 11.61 24.23
CA TRP A 209 -7.75 13.01 24.38
C TRP A 209 -7.44 13.69 23.03
N ILE A 210 -6.70 13.01 22.15
CA ILE A 210 -6.42 13.49 20.79
C ILE A 210 -7.71 13.64 19.99
N HIS A 211 -8.63 12.66 20.05
CA HIS A 211 -9.91 12.74 19.32
C HIS A 211 -10.76 13.92 19.78
N LYS A 212 -10.82 14.19 21.09
CA LYS A 212 -11.50 15.37 21.63
C LYS A 212 -10.97 16.69 21.03
N ARG A 213 -9.65 16.80 20.82
CA ARG A 213 -9.03 17.96 20.17
C ARG A 213 -9.31 18.02 18.66
N VAL A 214 -9.44 16.86 18.00
CA VAL A 214 -9.86 16.81 16.59
C VAL A 214 -11.27 17.35 16.42
N LEU A 215 -12.19 17.00 17.33
CA LEU A 215 -13.58 17.49 17.30
C LEU A 215 -13.69 19.01 17.50
N GLU A 216 -12.73 19.63 18.20
CA GLU A 216 -12.68 21.10 18.34
C GLU A 216 -12.39 21.81 17.00
N VAL A 217 -11.67 21.16 16.08
CA VAL A 217 -11.33 21.70 14.73
C VAL A 217 -12.32 21.20 13.67
N ASN A 218 -12.74 19.95 13.76
CA ASN A 218 -13.71 19.33 12.86
C ASN A 218 -14.82 18.65 13.69
N PRO A 219 -15.93 19.35 13.97
CA PRO A 219 -17.03 18.82 14.78
C PRO A 219 -17.75 17.61 14.18
N VAL A 220 -17.59 17.37 12.87
CA VAL A 220 -18.23 16.26 12.14
C VAL A 220 -17.27 15.08 11.95
N ALA A 221 -16.13 15.07 12.65
CA ALA A 221 -15.17 13.98 12.53
C ALA A 221 -15.77 12.66 13.05
N PRO A 222 -15.71 11.56 12.26
CA PRO A 222 -16.21 10.27 12.70
C PRO A 222 -15.33 9.67 13.81
N ASP A 223 -15.88 8.69 14.51
CA ASP A 223 -15.12 7.96 15.53
C ASP A 223 -13.93 7.21 14.91
N PRO A 224 -12.74 7.33 15.51
CA PRO A 224 -11.56 6.70 14.98
C PRO A 224 -11.53 5.21 15.28
N ASN A 225 -10.71 4.49 14.52
CA ASN A 225 -10.33 3.15 14.92
C ASN A 225 -9.43 3.21 16.17
N TRP A 226 -10.07 3.07 17.34
CA TRP A 226 -9.43 3.15 18.66
C TRP A 226 -8.25 2.19 18.80
N CYS A 227 -8.34 1.00 18.21
CA CYS A 227 -7.27 0.02 18.27
C CYS A 227 -6.04 0.47 17.46
N GLU A 228 -6.24 1.10 16.29
CA GLU A 228 -5.14 1.66 15.51
C GLU A 228 -4.51 2.88 16.17
N TRP A 229 -5.33 3.76 16.73
CA TRP A 229 -4.87 4.99 17.38
C TRP A 229 -4.07 4.68 18.64
N ALA A 230 -4.59 3.82 19.52
CA ALA A 230 -3.87 3.37 20.71
C ALA A 230 -2.57 2.65 20.33
N ASN A 231 -2.58 1.85 19.26
CA ASN A 231 -1.37 1.22 18.74
C ASN A 231 -0.34 2.24 18.25
N ASP A 232 -0.74 3.26 17.50
CA ASP A 232 0.19 4.29 17.01
C ASP A 232 0.81 5.11 18.15
N ILE A 233 0.03 5.46 19.17
CA ILE A 233 0.52 6.14 20.38
C ILE A 233 1.46 5.24 21.17
N ARG A 234 1.10 3.96 21.34
CA ARG A 234 1.97 2.95 21.95
C ARG A 234 3.31 2.88 21.23
N LEU A 235 3.32 2.88 19.90
CA LEU A 235 4.55 2.84 19.10
C LEU A 235 5.40 4.11 19.29
N MET A 236 4.77 5.28 19.47
CA MET A 236 5.48 6.51 19.79
C MET A 236 6.15 6.43 21.17
N ASN A 237 5.43 5.90 22.17
CA ASN A 237 5.94 5.75 23.54
C ASN A 237 6.97 4.61 23.70
N GLN A 238 6.79 3.47 23.02
CA GLN A 238 7.65 2.28 23.19
C GLN A 238 9.09 2.47 22.75
N SER A 239 9.34 3.43 21.86
CA SER A 239 10.71 3.81 21.51
C SER A 239 11.43 4.58 22.63
N LYS A 240 10.76 4.88 23.75
CA LYS A 240 11.19 5.80 24.82
C LYS A 240 11.62 7.19 24.34
N LYS A 241 11.29 7.55 23.09
CA LYS A 241 11.65 8.85 22.52
C LYS A 241 10.69 9.95 22.97
N TYR A 242 9.42 9.63 23.23
CA TYR A 242 8.37 10.63 23.46
C TYR A 242 7.42 10.18 24.57
N SER A 243 7.24 11.02 25.60
CA SER A 243 6.27 10.75 26.67
C SER A 243 4.84 11.06 26.20
N TYR A 244 3.83 10.51 26.88
CA TYR A 244 2.42 10.87 26.62
C TYR A 244 2.19 12.38 26.68
N ARG A 245 2.91 13.06 27.58
CA ARG A 245 2.87 14.52 27.71
C ARG A 245 3.40 15.21 26.46
N ASP A 246 4.56 14.78 25.95
CA ASP A 246 5.14 15.35 24.72
C ASP A 246 4.20 15.15 23.52
N ILE A 247 3.56 13.98 23.43
CA ILE A 247 2.59 13.66 22.37
C ILE A 247 1.40 14.61 22.44
N CYS A 248 0.83 14.82 23.64
CA CYS A 248 -0.28 15.75 23.83
C CYS A 248 0.12 17.21 23.57
N ASP A 249 1.28 17.64 24.04
CA ASP A 249 1.78 19.01 23.88
C ASP A 249 2.04 19.35 22.40
N LEU A 250 2.68 18.44 21.67
CA LEU A 250 2.95 18.61 20.25
C LEU A 250 1.65 18.57 19.42
N PHE A 251 0.71 17.70 19.78
CA PHE A 251 -0.60 17.66 19.12
C PHE A 251 -1.39 18.95 19.37
N ASN A 252 -1.38 19.47 20.60
CA ASN A 252 -2.02 20.75 20.93
C ASN A 252 -1.40 21.91 20.14
N PHE A 253 -0.08 21.92 20.00
CA PHE A 253 0.62 22.90 19.18
C PHE A 253 0.18 22.83 17.71
N ALA A 254 0.14 21.63 17.14
CA ALA A 254 -0.33 21.41 15.77
C ALA A 254 -1.79 21.83 15.58
N ASN A 255 -2.67 21.48 16.53
CA ASN A 255 -4.10 21.75 16.46
C ASN A 255 -4.44 23.26 16.56
N LYS A 256 -3.58 24.07 17.19
CA LYS A 256 -3.72 25.53 17.23
C LYS A 256 -3.25 26.25 15.97
N HIS A 257 -2.46 25.59 15.14
CA HIS A 257 -1.89 26.19 13.95
C HIS A 257 -2.79 25.92 12.74
N HIS A 258 -3.29 26.96 12.07
CA HIS A 258 -4.26 26.84 10.96
C HIS A 258 -3.91 25.75 9.93
N PHE A 259 -2.67 25.72 9.45
CA PHE A 259 -2.21 24.71 8.49
C PHE A 259 -2.11 23.29 9.09
N TRP A 260 -1.64 23.16 10.33
CA TRP A 260 -1.39 21.84 10.92
C TRP A 260 -2.67 21.22 11.50
N ALA A 261 -3.61 22.04 11.95
CA ALA A 261 -4.91 21.61 12.46
C ALA A 261 -5.72 20.84 11.40
N GLU A 262 -5.72 21.33 10.17
CA GLU A 262 -6.38 20.65 9.04
C GLU A 262 -5.63 19.38 8.63
N ASN A 263 -4.30 19.42 8.66
CA ASN A 263 -3.48 18.33 8.15
C ASN A 263 -3.27 17.19 9.17
N ILE A 264 -3.24 17.47 10.47
CA ILE A 264 -2.90 16.54 11.55
C ILE A 264 -4.12 16.25 12.42
N GLN A 265 -4.90 15.27 11.98
CA GLN A 265 -6.15 14.84 12.64
C GLN A 265 -6.07 13.43 13.24
N CYS A 266 -4.88 12.82 13.29
CA CYS A 266 -4.73 11.50 13.91
C CYS A 266 -3.28 11.22 14.37
N PRO A 267 -3.07 10.30 15.33
CA PRO A 267 -1.74 9.96 15.86
C PRO A 267 -0.73 9.52 14.79
N LYS A 268 -1.19 8.79 13.76
CA LYS A 268 -0.35 8.36 12.63
C LYS A 268 0.28 9.52 11.87
N LYS A 269 -0.50 10.58 11.61
CA LYS A 269 -0.02 11.77 10.92
C LYS A 269 0.89 12.60 11.82
N LEU A 270 0.55 12.73 13.11
CA LEU A 270 1.40 13.37 14.10
C LEU A 270 2.78 12.71 14.13
N ARG A 271 2.84 11.37 14.20
CA ARG A 271 4.11 10.62 14.16
C ARG A 271 4.94 10.89 12.91
N LYS A 272 4.30 10.98 11.74
CA LYS A 272 5.00 11.25 10.48
C LYS A 272 5.63 12.64 10.43
N GLN A 273 4.98 13.62 11.05
CA GLN A 273 5.40 15.02 11.05
C GLN A 273 6.09 15.42 12.36
N TRP A 274 6.48 14.44 13.19
CA TRP A 274 6.98 14.68 14.54
C TRP A 274 8.20 15.60 14.55
N ASP A 275 9.22 15.28 13.75
CA ASP A 275 10.49 16.02 13.73
C ASP A 275 10.28 17.45 13.21
N THR A 276 9.46 17.61 12.18
CA THR A 276 9.11 18.92 11.60
C THR A 276 8.37 19.80 12.61
N LEU A 277 7.35 19.28 13.29
CA LEU A 277 6.62 20.02 14.31
C LEU A 277 7.49 20.35 15.52
N THR A 278 8.36 19.44 15.94
CA THR A 278 9.26 19.65 17.08
C THR A 278 10.24 20.78 16.78
N ALA A 279 10.79 20.82 15.56
CA ALA A 279 11.64 21.92 15.11
C ALA A 279 10.89 23.26 15.13
N GLN A 280 9.67 23.30 14.60
CA GLN A 280 8.84 24.51 14.59
C GLN A 280 8.39 24.97 15.99
N MET A 281 8.13 24.03 16.90
CA MET A 281 7.80 24.32 18.29
C MET A 281 9.01 24.89 19.04
N GLY A 282 10.22 24.41 18.73
CA GLY A 282 11.48 24.92 19.27
C GLY A 282 11.81 26.34 18.82
N THR A 283 11.51 26.69 17.57
CA THR A 283 11.70 28.06 17.02
C THR A 283 10.74 29.09 17.60
N ASN A 284 9.62 28.64 18.19
CA ASN A 284 8.63 29.51 18.83
C ASN A 284 8.92 29.78 20.32
N LYS A 285 10.04 29.30 20.87
CA LYS A 285 10.54 29.83 22.14
C LYS A 285 11.08 31.25 21.87
N PRO A 286 10.65 32.29 22.61
CA PRO A 286 11.24 33.61 22.45
C PRO A 286 12.74 33.47 22.72
N VAL A 287 13.54 33.76 21.69
CA VAL A 287 14.98 33.95 21.84
C VAL A 287 15.15 34.97 22.94
N ARG A 288 15.77 34.58 24.07
CA ARG A 288 16.21 35.57 25.05
C ARG A 288 17.21 36.45 24.30
N GLN A 289 16.84 37.71 24.09
CA GLN A 289 17.66 38.72 23.44
C GLN A 289 19.02 38.78 24.16
N GLY A 290 20.01 38.13 23.57
CA GLY A 290 21.41 38.14 23.97
C GLY A 290 22.19 38.13 22.67
N GLU A 291 22.43 39.35 22.17
CA GLU A 291 23.34 39.74 21.08
C GLU A 291 24.08 38.60 20.37
N ILE A 292 23.61 38.26 19.16
CA ILE A 292 24.44 37.59 18.17
C ILE A 292 25.12 38.72 17.38
N ASP A 293 26.40 38.94 17.65
CA ASP A 293 27.22 39.85 16.86
C ASP A 293 27.47 39.24 15.47
N ILE A 294 26.64 39.64 14.52
CA ILE A 294 26.69 39.23 13.11
C ILE A 294 27.92 39.77 12.36
N TYR A 295 28.84 40.47 13.05
CA TYR A 295 30.12 40.91 12.50
C TYR A 295 31.35 40.11 12.99
N SER A 296 31.18 39.11 13.87
CA SER A 296 32.31 38.23 14.25
C SER A 296 32.65 37.27 13.10
N LYS A 297 33.83 37.50 12.50
CA LYS A 297 34.43 36.71 11.41
C LYS A 297 35.37 35.60 11.91
N ASP A 298 35.27 35.22 13.18
CA ASP A 298 36.22 34.31 13.83
C ASP A 298 36.01 32.83 13.48
N TRP A 299 34.99 32.50 12.66
CA TRP A 299 34.72 31.13 12.21
C TRP A 299 35.47 30.75 10.91
N ALA A 300 36.11 31.70 10.23
CA ALA A 300 36.68 31.47 8.90
C ALA A 300 38.20 31.24 8.87
N ASP A 301 38.93 31.39 9.97
CA ASP A 301 40.40 31.51 9.92
C ASP A 301 41.21 30.44 10.68
N ASN A 302 40.62 29.28 10.97
CA ASN A 302 41.37 28.15 11.57
C ASN A 302 41.41 26.92 10.67
N GLY A 303 41.90 27.11 9.44
CA GLY A 303 42.15 26.00 8.54
C GLY A 303 42.93 26.39 7.32
N LEU A 304 44.20 26.78 7.50
CA LEU A 304 45.34 26.56 6.58
C LEU A 304 46.53 27.43 7.03
N GLY A 305 47.53 26.83 7.68
CA GLY A 305 48.73 27.59 8.08
C GLY A 305 49.79 26.79 8.83
N MET A 306 50.40 25.83 8.12
CA MET A 306 51.66 25.08 8.40
C MET A 306 51.68 24.06 9.54
#